data_AF-A0A1B1N9D3-F1
#
_entry.id   AF-A0A1B1N9D3-F1
#
_cell.length_a   1.000
_cell.length_b   1.000
_cell.length_c   1.000
_cell.angle_alpha   90.00
_cell.angle_beta   90.00
_cell.angle_gamma   90.00
#
_symmetry.space_group_name_H-M   'P 1'
#
loop_
_entity.id
_entity.type
_entity.pdbx_description
1 polymer ?
#
loop_
_entity_poly.entity_id
_entity_poly.type
_entity_poly.pdbx_seq_one_letter_code
_entity_poly.pdbx_strand_id
1 'polypeptide(L)'
;MVDLGEQLRAAGTKLPGRTLHLGSCAVLEDEDAVTTFRRAVGLKAITGFTEDVDWLESLAFELLLLDVLTYYRRVDAVERYIENNHKEFAKRLGFTLLRN
;
A
#
# COMPACT_ATOMS: atom_id res chain seq x y z
N MET A 1 0.44 -12.42 7.74
CA MET A 1 1.42 -11.51 7.08
C MET A 1 2.83 -11.54 7.67
N VAL A 2 3.03 -12.12 8.87
CA VAL A 2 4.35 -12.20 9.53
C VAL A 2 5.43 -12.86 8.63
N ASP A 3 5.03 -13.76 7.72
CA ASP A 3 5.95 -14.54 6.89
C ASP A 3 6.65 -13.75 5.77
N LEU A 4 5.92 -13.04 4.88
CA LEU A 4 6.54 -12.39 3.71
C LEU A 4 7.50 -11.25 4.10
N GLY A 5 7.11 -10.45 5.10
CA GLY A 5 7.94 -9.33 5.56
C GLY A 5 9.24 -9.80 6.20
N GLU A 6 9.18 -10.89 6.98
CA GLU A 6 10.34 -11.54 7.58
C GLU A 6 11.22 -12.22 6.54
N GLN A 7 10.63 -12.95 5.58
CA GLN A 7 11.34 -13.58 4.46
C GLN A 7 12.13 -12.56 3.62
N LEU A 8 11.49 -11.43 3.24
CA LEU A 8 12.15 -10.40 2.46
C LEU A 8 13.32 -9.75 3.23
N ARG A 9 13.16 -9.56 4.55
CA ARG A 9 14.24 -9.06 5.42
C ARG A 9 15.37 -10.07 5.56
N ALA A 10 15.04 -11.34 5.85
CA ALA A 10 16.00 -12.43 6.00
C ALA A 10 16.80 -12.69 4.73
N ALA A 11 16.15 -12.57 3.56
CA ALA A 11 16.79 -12.64 2.25
C ALA A 11 17.64 -11.40 1.91
N GLY A 12 17.66 -10.37 2.76
CA GLY A 12 18.38 -9.12 2.52
C GLY A 12 17.83 -8.32 1.32
N THR A 13 16.56 -8.54 0.97
CA THR A 13 15.96 -7.95 -0.23
C THR A 13 15.86 -6.43 -0.10
N LYS A 14 16.25 -5.72 -1.16
CA LYS A 14 16.13 -4.26 -1.27
C LYS A 14 15.29 -3.90 -2.48
N LEU A 15 14.29 -3.05 -2.29
CA LEU A 15 13.38 -2.60 -3.34
C LEU A 15 13.36 -1.06 -3.42
N PRO A 16 14.51 -0.40 -3.63
CA PRO A 16 14.61 1.05 -3.66
C PRO A 16 13.75 1.64 -4.77
N GLY A 17 13.02 2.71 -4.45
CA GLY A 17 12.19 3.43 -5.42
C GLY A 17 10.90 2.71 -5.85
N ARG A 18 10.64 1.50 -5.34
CA ARG A 18 9.43 0.73 -5.63
C ARG A 18 8.31 1.04 -4.66
N THR A 19 7.07 0.98 -5.16
CA THR A 19 5.86 0.94 -4.34
C THR A 19 5.42 -0.51 -4.23
N LEU A 20 5.10 -0.97 -3.01
CA LEU A 20 4.51 -2.28 -2.78
C LEU A 20 3.02 -2.13 -2.46
N HIS A 21 2.17 -2.90 -3.13
CA HIS A 21 0.77 -3.02 -2.79
C HIS A 21 0.50 -4.39 -2.17
N LEU A 22 -0.25 -4.41 -1.07
CA LEU A 22 -0.66 -5.63 -0.37
C LEU A 22 -2.19 -5.75 -0.45
N GLY A 23 -2.67 -6.57 -1.38
CA GLY A 23 -4.09 -6.79 -1.66
C GLY A 23 -4.78 -7.77 -0.70
N SER A 24 -4.39 -7.78 0.57
CA SER A 24 -4.97 -8.65 1.60
C SER A 24 -5.64 -7.83 2.70
N CYS A 25 -6.66 -8.40 3.33
CA CYS A 25 -7.38 -7.79 4.45
C CYS A 25 -6.45 -7.45 5.62
N ALA A 26 -6.74 -6.32 6.27
CA ALA A 26 -6.10 -5.83 7.50
C ALA A 26 -4.56 -5.85 7.51
N VAL A 27 -3.95 -5.81 6.33
CA VAL A 27 -2.51 -6.00 6.16
C VAL A 27 -1.69 -4.78 6.59
N LEU A 28 -2.34 -3.65 6.81
CA LEU A 28 -1.69 -2.43 7.30
C LEU A 28 -2.18 -2.01 8.69
N GLU A 29 -2.78 -2.91 9.47
CA GLU A 29 -3.32 -2.59 10.81
C GLU A 29 -2.27 -2.05 11.80
N ASP A 30 -1.02 -2.52 11.70
CA ASP A 30 0.11 -2.09 12.53
C ASP A 30 1.03 -1.16 11.72
N GLU A 31 0.76 0.15 11.81
CA GLU A 31 1.50 1.18 11.09
C GLU A 31 3.00 1.21 11.45
N ASP A 32 3.37 0.91 12.70
CA ASP A 32 4.75 0.93 13.18
C ASP A 32 5.55 -0.24 12.59
N ALA A 33 4.98 -1.45 12.62
CA ALA A 33 5.59 -2.63 12.00
C ALA A 33 5.76 -2.43 10.49
N VAL A 34 4.72 -1.88 9.84
CA VAL A 34 4.74 -1.57 8.41
C VAL A 34 5.79 -0.52 8.07
N THR A 35 5.87 0.57 8.85
CA THR A 35 6.85 1.63 8.65
C THR A 35 8.28 1.10 8.81
N THR A 36 8.49 0.26 9.83
CA THR A 36 9.77 -0.41 10.05
C THR A 36 10.14 -1.31 8.86
N PHE A 37 9.18 -2.08 8.33
CA PHE A 37 9.40 -2.95 7.17
C PHE A 37 9.71 -2.15 5.90
N ARG A 38 8.92 -1.11 5.63
CA ARG A 38 9.11 -0.21 4.48
C ARG A 38 10.52 0.39 4.47
N ARG A 39 10.99 0.87 5.63
CA ARG A 39 12.34 1.42 5.81
C ARG A 39 13.42 0.35 5.64
N ALA A 40 13.23 -0.83 6.22
CA ALA A 40 14.21 -1.92 6.15
C ALA A 40 14.45 -2.40 4.70
N VAL A 41 13.40 -2.47 3.88
CA VAL A 41 13.48 -2.90 2.47
C VAL A 41 13.81 -1.72 1.52
N GLY A 42 13.65 -0.48 1.98
CA GLY A 42 13.94 0.73 1.19
C GLY A 42 12.81 1.11 0.23
N LEU A 43 11.58 0.67 0.49
CA LEU A 43 10.42 0.97 -0.33
C LEU A 43 10.10 2.47 -0.31
N LYS A 44 9.70 2.98 -1.48
CA LYS A 44 9.25 4.36 -1.66
C LYS A 44 7.90 4.59 -0.98
N ALA A 45 7.01 3.62 -1.11
CA ALA A 45 5.71 3.60 -0.47
C ALA A 45 5.22 2.16 -0.29
N ILE A 46 4.31 1.99 0.65
CA ILE A 46 3.53 0.76 0.81
C ILE A 46 2.04 1.13 0.88
N THR A 47 1.21 0.33 0.22
CA THR A 47 -0.23 0.54 0.13
C THR A 47 -0.97 -0.76 0.42
N GLY A 48 -2.20 -0.66 0.90
CA GLY A 48 -3.01 -1.81 1.32
C GLY A 48 -4.18 -1.36 2.18
N PHE A 49 -4.79 -2.31 2.88
CA PHE A 49 -6.01 -2.10 3.66
C PHE A 49 -5.76 -2.31 5.16
N THR A 50 -6.39 -1.50 6.00
CA THR A 50 -6.34 -1.62 7.48
C THR A 50 -7.50 -2.41 8.05
N GLU A 51 -8.47 -2.78 7.21
CA GLU A 51 -9.70 -3.46 7.62
C GLU A 51 -9.94 -4.71 6.77
N ASP A 52 -10.92 -5.53 7.18
CA ASP A 52 -11.48 -6.58 6.35
C ASP A 52 -12.27 -5.94 5.20
N VAL A 53 -11.95 -6.34 3.97
CA VAL A 53 -12.54 -5.76 2.75
C VAL A 53 -13.23 -6.83 1.92
N ASP A 54 -14.37 -6.46 1.32
CA ASP A 54 -15.00 -7.31 0.31
C ASP A 54 -14.09 -7.42 -0.91
N TRP A 55 -13.92 -8.64 -1.43
CA TRP A 55 -12.96 -8.95 -2.48
C TRP A 55 -13.25 -8.21 -3.80
N LEU A 56 -14.52 -7.97 -4.12
CA LEU A 56 -14.90 -7.32 -5.37
C LEU A 56 -14.67 -5.81 -5.26
N GLU A 57 -15.02 -5.24 -4.11
CA GLU A 57 -14.75 -3.83 -3.83
C GLU A 57 -13.25 -3.53 -3.78
N SER A 58 -12.46 -4.37 -3.09
CA SER A 58 -11.00 -4.20 -3.03
C SER A 58 -10.37 -4.31 -4.41
N LEU A 59 -10.73 -5.31 -5.21
CA LEU A 59 -10.22 -5.48 -6.57
C LEU A 59 -10.58 -4.29 -7.47
N ALA A 60 -11.81 -3.78 -7.39
CA ALA A 60 -12.21 -2.60 -8.15
C ALA A 60 -11.38 -1.37 -7.76
N PHE A 61 -11.10 -1.19 -6.47
CA PHE A 61 -10.24 -0.11 -6.00
C PHE A 61 -8.78 -0.30 -6.44
N GLU A 62 -8.26 -1.52 -6.40
CA GLU A 62 -6.90 -1.85 -6.85
C GLU A 62 -6.68 -1.51 -8.32
N LEU A 63 -7.66 -1.75 -9.20
CA LEU A 63 -7.56 -1.36 -10.60
C LEU A 63 -7.40 0.15 -10.78
N LEU A 64 -8.14 0.95 -9.99
CA LEU A 64 -8.00 2.41 -9.97
C LEU A 64 -6.63 2.82 -9.44
N LEU A 65 -6.19 2.21 -8.33
CA LEU A 65 -4.90 2.50 -7.72
C LEU A 65 -3.73 2.19 -8.68
N LEU A 66 -3.77 1.04 -9.35
CA LEU A 66 -2.74 0.62 -10.28
C LEU A 66 -2.67 1.54 -11.50
N ASP A 67 -3.81 1.96 -12.05
CA ASP A 67 -3.85 2.95 -13.13
C ASP A 67 -3.15 4.25 -12.71
N VAL A 68 -3.53 4.81 -11.56
CA VAL A 68 -2.94 6.04 -11.02
C VAL A 68 -1.44 5.89 -10.72
N LEU A 69 -1.01 4.73 -10.20
CA LEU A 69 0.41 4.42 -9.96
C LEU A 69 1.21 4.32 -11.26
N THR A 70 0.61 3.87 -12.36
CA THR A 70 1.27 3.84 -13.67
C THR A 70 1.37 5.22 -14.31
N TYR A 71 0.41 6.10 -14.04
CA TYR A 71 0.39 7.45 -14.58
C TYR A 71 1.32 8.40 -13.82
N TYR A 72 1.30 8.39 -12.48
CA TYR A 72 2.08 9.32 -11.67
C TYR A 72 3.39 8.72 -11.14
N ARG A 73 4.51 9.38 -11.47
CA ARG A 73 5.83 9.03 -10.88
C ARG A 73 5.99 9.46 -9.43
N ARG A 74 5.16 10.37 -8.93
CA ARG A 74 5.25 10.96 -7.60
C ARG A 74 4.17 10.37 -6.70
N VAL A 75 4.56 9.82 -5.56
CA VAL A 75 3.60 9.13 -4.66
C VAL A 75 2.63 10.11 -4.04
N ASP A 76 3.07 11.33 -3.73
CA ASP A 76 2.20 12.39 -3.23
C ASP A 76 1.17 12.87 -4.27
N ALA A 77 1.46 12.69 -5.57
CA ALA A 77 0.48 12.93 -6.63
C ALA A 77 -0.57 11.81 -6.69
N VAL A 78 -0.16 10.55 -6.47
CA VAL A 78 -1.07 9.39 -6.36
C VAL A 78 -2.00 9.58 -5.16
N GLU A 79 -1.45 9.86 -3.98
CA GLU A 79 -2.19 10.13 -2.74
C GLU A 79 -3.23 11.23 -2.95
N ARG A 80 -2.81 12.36 -3.53
CA ARG A 80 -3.71 13.48 -3.85
C ARG A 80 -4.80 13.11 -4.85
N TYR A 81 -4.48 12.30 -5.87
CA TYR A 81 -5.48 11.88 -6.84
C TYR A 81 -6.55 11.00 -6.17
N ILE A 82 -6.14 10.02 -5.36
CA ILE A 82 -7.07 9.16 -4.62
C ILE A 82 -7.94 10.00 -3.66
N GLU A 83 -7.34 10.92 -2.90
CA GLU A 83 -8.05 11.81 -1.98
C GLU A 83 -9.04 12.73 -2.71
N ASN A 84 -8.74 13.18 -3.92
CA ASN A 84 -9.63 14.09 -4.65
C ASN A 84 -10.77 13.36 -5.39
N ASN A 85 -10.55 12.12 -5.85
CA ASN A 85 -11.47 11.43 -6.77
C ASN A 85 -12.15 10.21 -6.15
N HIS A 86 -11.55 9.59 -5.12
CA HIS A 86 -11.98 8.31 -4.58
C HIS A 86 -11.97 8.25 -3.04
N LYS A 87 -11.98 9.40 -2.36
CA LYS A 87 -11.90 9.51 -0.89
C LYS A 87 -12.84 8.59 -0.13
N GLU A 88 -14.13 8.64 -0.43
CA GLU A 88 -15.13 7.85 0.29
C GLU A 88 -14.92 6.35 0.05
N PHE A 89 -14.49 5.97 -1.15
CA PHE A 89 -14.20 4.57 -1.46
C PHE A 89 -12.94 4.09 -0.73
N ALA A 90 -11.87 4.89 -0.74
CA ALA A 90 -10.65 4.62 0.00
C ALA A 90 -10.91 4.49 1.51
N LYS A 91 -11.68 5.42 2.08
CA LYS A 91 -12.05 5.42 3.50
C LYS A 91 -12.86 4.19 3.88
N ARG A 92 -13.85 3.81 3.06
CA ARG A 92 -14.70 2.63 3.31
C ARG A 92 -13.91 1.33 3.33
N LEU A 93 -12.81 1.24 2.58
CA LEU A 93 -11.95 0.06 2.52
C LEU A 93 -10.81 0.09 3.55
N GLY A 94 -10.69 1.16 4.36
CA GLY A 94 -9.50 1.36 5.19
C GLY A 94 -8.21 1.45 4.36
N PHE A 95 -8.30 1.95 3.12
CA PHE A 95 -7.12 2.06 2.26
C PHE A 95 -6.12 3.05 2.85
N THR A 96 -4.86 2.62 2.93
CA THR A 96 -3.77 3.42 3.45
C THR A 96 -2.61 3.43 2.45
N LEU A 97 -1.97 4.60 2.34
CA LEU A 97 -0.73 4.80 1.62
C LEU A 97 0.30 5.37 2.60
N LEU A 98 1.33 4.58 2.93
CA LEU A 98 2.43 5.02 3.78
C LEU A 98 3.65 5.33 2.93
N ARG A 99 4.17 6.55 3.07
CA ARG A 99 5.36 7.05 2.36
C ARG A 99 6.29 7.80 3.31
N ASN A 100 7.43 8.26 2.78
CA ASN A 100 8.26 9.27 3.43
C ASN A 100 7.63 10.66 3.34
#